data_AF-A0A4R4S2L6-F1
#
_entry.id   AF-A0A4R4S2L6-F1
#
_cell.length_a   1.000
_cell.length_b   1.000
_cell.length_c   1.000
_cell.angle_alpha   90.00
_cell.angle_beta   90.00
_cell.angle_gamma   90.00
#
_symmetry.space_group_name_H-M   'P 1'
#
loop_
_entity.id
_entity.type
_entity.pdbx_description
1 polymer ?
#
loop_
_entity_poly.entity_id
_entity_poly.type
_entity_poly.pdbx_seq_one_letter_code
_entity_poly.pdbx_strand_id
1 'polypeptide(L)'
;MHVAALRTFLVDGPDIWLERYGERLQGEVQSGFSLLTYYALTKAVRIKFSPTYTFPQVIRYVADLRLNLGEGAAELDPRVAEGLIRYTLGDDTYNGRPPFDADQVTLVRTEFHLLLALILEADLDEAELKNFIEDSATLAREWLEARQDAS
;
A
#
# COMPACT_ATOMS: atom_id res chain seq x y z
N MET A 1 -5.83 -15.04 5.10
CA MET A 1 -5.19 -13.87 4.46
C MET A 1 -5.07 -14.08 2.97
N HIS A 2 -5.24 -13.01 2.17
CA HIS A 2 -5.31 -13.08 0.70
C HIS A 2 -3.93 -13.02 0.02
N VAL A 3 -2.99 -13.84 0.48
CA VAL A 3 -1.57 -13.85 0.04
C VAL A 3 -1.42 -14.08 -1.47
N ALA A 4 -2.13 -15.05 -2.04
CA ALA A 4 -2.07 -15.32 -3.47
C ALA A 4 -2.59 -14.16 -4.32
N ALA A 5 -3.61 -13.45 -3.82
CA ALA A 5 -4.13 -12.25 -4.48
C ALA A 5 -3.10 -11.13 -4.42
N LEU A 6 -2.48 -10.86 -3.26
CA LEU A 6 -1.42 -9.84 -3.18
C LEU A 6 -0.23 -10.18 -4.08
N ARG A 7 0.22 -11.45 -4.11
CA ARG A 7 1.29 -11.87 -5.02
C ARG A 7 0.92 -11.64 -6.48
N THR A 8 -0.28 -12.03 -6.89
CA THR A 8 -0.76 -11.81 -8.28
C THR A 8 -0.76 -10.31 -8.60
N PHE A 9 -1.24 -9.46 -7.68
CA PHE A 9 -1.23 -8.01 -7.85
C PHE A 9 0.18 -7.45 -8.04
N LEU A 10 1.15 -7.88 -7.21
CA LEU A 10 2.52 -7.36 -7.24
C LEU A 10 3.38 -7.90 -8.39
N VAL A 11 3.12 -9.14 -8.84
CA VAL A 11 3.95 -9.82 -9.86
C VAL A 11 3.31 -9.75 -11.24
N ASP A 12 2.02 -10.10 -11.34
CA ASP A 12 1.30 -10.20 -12.61
C ASP A 12 0.58 -8.90 -12.97
N GLY A 13 0.46 -7.97 -12.01
CA GLY A 13 -0.09 -6.63 -12.19
C GLY A 13 -1.60 -6.52 -11.92
N PRO A 14 -2.14 -5.28 -11.88
CA PRO A 14 -3.53 -5.00 -11.54
C PRO A 14 -4.55 -5.65 -12.48
N ASP A 15 -4.27 -5.72 -13.78
CA ASP A 15 -5.21 -6.25 -14.78
C ASP A 15 -5.43 -7.75 -14.60
N ILE A 16 -4.36 -8.52 -14.45
CA ILE A 16 -4.41 -9.97 -14.19
C ILE A 16 -5.04 -10.25 -12.83
N TRP A 17 -4.73 -9.41 -11.84
CA TRP A 17 -5.37 -9.49 -10.54
C TRP A 17 -6.88 -9.26 -10.63
N LEU A 18 -7.32 -8.24 -11.38
CA LEU A 18 -8.74 -7.91 -11.55
C LEU A 18 -9.50 -9.04 -12.24
N GLU A 19 -8.93 -9.61 -13.31
CA GLU A 19 -9.51 -10.77 -14.00
C GLU A 19 -9.67 -11.97 -13.05
N ARG A 20 -8.66 -12.26 -12.24
CA ARG A 20 -8.62 -13.47 -11.42
C ARG A 20 -9.41 -13.36 -10.12
N TYR A 21 -9.47 -12.16 -9.54
CA TYR A 21 -9.97 -11.93 -8.17
C TYR A 21 -11.04 -10.85 -8.05
N GLY A 22 -11.25 -10.01 -9.05
CA GLY A 22 -12.17 -8.85 -8.97
C GLY A 22 -13.59 -9.21 -8.55
N GLU A 23 -14.16 -10.29 -9.10
CA GLU A 23 -15.51 -10.76 -8.72
C GLU A 23 -15.52 -11.53 -7.39
N ARG A 24 -14.39 -12.13 -7.01
CA ARG A 24 -14.27 -13.03 -5.83
C ARG A 24 -14.02 -12.27 -4.54
N LEU A 25 -13.43 -11.08 -4.62
CA LEU A 25 -13.13 -10.22 -3.47
C LEU A 25 -14.27 -9.20 -3.27
N GLN A 26 -15.44 -9.69 -2.84
CA GLN A 26 -16.55 -8.84 -2.40
C GLN A 26 -16.85 -9.06 -0.91
N GLY A 27 -17.45 -8.06 -0.26
CA GLY A 27 -17.85 -8.15 1.15
C GLY A 27 -16.68 -8.30 2.12
N GLU A 28 -16.76 -9.20 3.09
CA GLU A 28 -15.71 -9.40 4.11
C GLU A 28 -14.35 -9.79 3.54
N VAL A 29 -14.35 -10.47 2.38
CA VAL A 29 -13.16 -10.87 1.64
C VAL A 29 -12.40 -9.64 1.10
N GLN A 30 -13.13 -8.58 0.75
CA GLN A 30 -12.55 -7.30 0.35
C GLN A 30 -11.84 -6.63 1.54
N SER A 31 -12.45 -6.64 2.72
CA SER A 31 -11.86 -6.07 3.94
C SER A 31 -10.55 -6.75 4.33
N GLY A 32 -10.48 -8.08 4.22
CA GLY A 32 -9.25 -8.84 4.48
C GLY A 32 -8.13 -8.52 3.49
N PHE A 33 -8.47 -8.29 2.21
CA PHE A 33 -7.48 -7.91 1.19
C PHE A 33 -7.02 -6.46 1.35
N SER A 34 -7.92 -5.53 1.67
CA SER A 34 -7.58 -4.14 1.97
C SER A 34 -6.63 -4.04 3.16
N LEU A 35 -6.89 -4.80 4.23
CA LEU A 35 -6.01 -4.82 5.40
C LEU A 35 -4.61 -5.35 5.05
N LEU A 36 -4.54 -6.45 4.30
CA LEU A 36 -3.26 -6.99 3.83
C LEU A 36 -2.50 -5.98 2.98
N THR A 37 -3.19 -5.28 2.09
CA THR A 37 -2.59 -4.26 1.21
C THR A 37 -2.06 -3.07 2.00
N TYR A 38 -2.80 -2.61 3.01
CA TYR A 38 -2.35 -1.55 3.91
C TYR A 38 -1.07 -1.93 4.67
N TYR A 39 -0.98 -3.18 5.16
CA TYR A 39 0.22 -3.66 5.85
C TYR A 39 1.40 -3.90 4.90
N ALA A 40 1.14 -4.29 3.65
CA ALA A 40 2.15 -4.32 2.60
C ALA A 40 2.69 -2.91 2.32
N LEU A 41 1.81 -1.92 2.11
CA LEU A 41 2.21 -0.54 1.92
C LEU A 41 3.02 -0.03 3.11
N THR A 42 2.54 -0.24 4.33
CA THR A 42 3.23 0.19 5.56
C THR A 42 4.65 -0.38 5.64
N LYS A 43 4.82 -1.67 5.32
CA LYS A 43 6.14 -2.31 5.31
C LYS A 43 7.03 -1.73 4.23
N ALA A 44 6.52 -1.55 3.01
CA ALA A 44 7.27 -0.98 1.89
C ALA A 44 7.72 0.47 2.15
N VAL A 45 6.83 1.31 2.70
CA VAL A 45 7.17 2.67 3.13
C VAL A 45 8.26 2.67 4.20
N ARG A 46 8.17 1.78 5.19
CA ARG A 46 9.19 1.67 6.24
C ARG A 46 10.54 1.22 5.68
N ILE A 47 10.58 0.27 4.74
CA ILE A 47 11.82 -0.12 4.06
C ILE A 47 12.44 1.08 3.35
N LYS A 48 11.63 1.91 2.70
CA LYS A 48 12.10 3.05 1.90
C LYS A 48 12.56 4.25 2.74
N PHE A 49 11.85 4.58 3.80
CA PHE A 49 11.98 5.87 4.52
C PHE A 49 12.53 5.75 5.95
N SER A 50 12.75 4.54 6.47
CA SER A 50 13.35 4.33 7.80
C SER A 50 14.88 4.43 7.76
N PRO A 51 15.55 4.87 8.85
CA PRO A 51 14.97 5.39 10.10
C PRO A 51 14.64 6.88 10.06
N THR A 52 15.11 7.60 9.04
CA THR A 52 14.98 9.06 8.94
C THR A 52 14.47 9.45 7.57
N TYR A 53 13.44 10.28 7.57
CA TYR A 53 12.91 10.95 6.38
C TYR A 53 12.65 12.41 6.73
N THR A 54 12.49 13.23 5.69
CA THR A 54 12.05 14.62 5.81
C THR A 54 10.81 14.81 4.96
N PHE A 55 9.94 15.74 5.35
CA PHE A 55 8.75 16.05 4.57
C PHE A 55 9.07 16.43 3.10
N PRO A 56 10.10 17.25 2.80
CA PRO A 56 10.49 17.51 1.42
C PRO A 56 10.93 16.26 0.62
N GLN A 57 11.49 15.23 1.27
CA GLN A 57 11.82 13.97 0.59
C GLN A 57 10.56 13.21 0.19
N VAL A 58 9.52 13.22 1.02
CA VAL A 58 8.23 12.59 0.69
C VAL A 58 7.57 13.30 -0.49
N ILE A 59 7.50 14.64 -0.47
CA ILE A 59 6.96 15.43 -1.60
C ILE A 59 7.73 15.13 -2.88
N ARG A 60 9.07 15.16 -2.82
CA ARG A 60 9.92 14.90 -4.00
C ARG A 60 9.68 13.49 -4.54
N TYR A 61 9.64 12.50 -3.66
CA TYR A 61 9.39 11.12 -4.06
C TYR A 61 8.05 10.97 -4.80
N VAL A 62 6.97 11.52 -4.25
CA VAL A 62 5.65 11.46 -4.89
C VAL A 62 5.62 12.23 -6.21
N ALA A 63 6.30 13.38 -6.29
CA ALA A 63 6.43 14.14 -7.52
C ALA A 63 7.18 13.34 -8.61
N ASP A 64 8.30 12.72 -8.26
CA ASP A 64 9.11 11.91 -9.17
C ASP A 64 8.32 10.68 -9.66
N LEU A 65 7.57 10.00 -8.78
CA LEU A 65 6.68 8.91 -9.16
C LEU A 65 5.62 9.36 -10.18
N ARG A 66 4.96 10.50 -9.93
CA ARG A 66 3.95 11.04 -10.85
C ARG A 66 4.53 11.38 -12.21
N LEU A 67 5.76 11.93 -12.25
CA LEU A 67 6.45 12.21 -13.50
C LEU A 67 6.75 10.92 -14.29
N ASN A 68 7.18 9.86 -13.61
CA ASN A 68 7.47 8.57 -14.23
C ASN A 68 6.21 7.87 -14.76
N LEU A 69 5.04 8.12 -14.16
CA LEU A 69 3.76 7.57 -14.63
C LEU A 69 3.26 8.22 -15.93
N GLY A 70 3.75 9.41 -16.30
CA GLY A 70 3.33 10.10 -17.52
C GLY A 70 1.82 10.32 -17.59
N GLU A 71 1.16 9.72 -18.59
CA GLU A 71 -0.30 9.79 -18.76
C GLU A 71 -1.06 9.17 -17.57
N GLY A 72 -0.45 8.23 -16.85
CA GLY A 72 -1.00 7.61 -15.64
C GLY A 72 -0.87 8.44 -14.37
N ALA A 73 -0.32 9.68 -14.43
CA ALA A 73 -0.10 10.50 -13.24
C ALA A 73 -1.39 10.84 -12.46
N ALA A 74 -2.55 10.78 -13.11
CA ALA A 74 -3.85 11.00 -12.49
C ALA A 74 -4.26 9.85 -11.54
N GLU A 75 -3.67 8.67 -11.68
CA GLU A 75 -3.97 7.48 -10.88
C GLU A 75 -3.36 7.55 -9.47
N LEU A 76 -2.32 8.37 -9.29
CA LEU A 76 -1.60 8.58 -8.04
C LEU A 76 -1.89 9.99 -7.48
N ASP A 77 -2.96 10.15 -6.69
CA ASP A 77 -3.25 11.46 -6.08
C ASP A 77 -2.10 11.87 -5.13
N PRO A 78 -1.53 13.07 -5.27
CA PRO A 78 -0.31 13.41 -4.56
C PRO A 78 -0.57 13.63 -3.06
N ARG A 79 -1.71 14.22 -2.70
CA ARG A 79 -2.06 14.49 -1.29
C ARG A 79 -2.36 13.20 -0.57
N VAL A 80 -3.08 12.29 -1.23
CA VAL A 80 -3.34 10.95 -0.69
C VAL A 80 -2.04 10.16 -0.56
N ALA A 81 -1.16 10.18 -1.55
CA ALA A 81 0.12 9.45 -1.51
C ALA A 81 1.04 9.97 -0.40
N GLU A 82 1.26 11.28 -0.33
CA GLU A 82 2.03 11.93 0.74
C GLU A 82 1.40 11.64 2.11
N GLY A 83 0.07 11.71 2.20
CA GLY A 83 -0.69 11.42 3.41
C GLY A 83 -0.53 9.99 3.88
N LEU A 84 -0.61 9.01 2.98
CA LEU A 84 -0.38 7.59 3.27
C LEU A 84 1.04 7.35 3.79
N ILE A 85 2.05 7.91 3.14
CA ILE A 85 3.46 7.79 3.57
C ILE A 85 3.64 8.36 4.99
N ARG A 86 3.20 9.59 5.23
CA ARG A 86 3.36 10.24 6.54
C ARG A 86 2.57 9.54 7.64
N TYR A 87 1.34 9.12 7.33
CA TYR A 87 0.49 8.38 8.27
C TYR A 87 1.11 7.03 8.67
N THR A 88 1.61 6.27 7.71
CA THR A 88 2.24 4.95 7.96
C THR A 88 3.57 5.06 8.70
N LEU A 89 4.31 6.16 8.52
CA LEU A 89 5.53 6.48 9.25
C LEU A 89 5.27 7.01 10.67
N GLY A 90 4.02 7.33 11.03
CA GLY A 90 3.68 7.90 12.32
C GLY A 90 4.22 9.32 12.50
N ASP A 91 4.13 10.15 11.46
CA ASP A 91 4.52 11.57 11.55
C ASP A 91 3.63 12.32 12.55
N ASP A 92 4.17 12.62 13.74
CA ASP A 92 3.46 13.35 14.80
C ASP A 92 3.07 14.79 14.40
N THR A 93 3.70 15.35 13.35
CA THR A 93 3.35 16.66 12.82
C THR A 93 2.22 16.61 11.79
N TYR A 94 1.77 15.40 11.41
CA TYR A 94 0.73 15.18 10.42
C TYR A 94 -0.60 14.75 11.05
N ASN A 95 -1.58 15.65 10.97
CA ASN A 95 -2.92 15.39 11.51
C ASN A 95 -3.88 14.74 10.49
N GLY A 96 -3.44 14.52 9.25
CA GLY A 96 -4.27 13.85 8.25
C GLY A 96 -4.54 12.40 8.63
N ARG A 97 -5.73 11.92 8.27
CA ARG A 97 -6.17 10.54 8.42
C ARG A 97 -6.80 10.07 7.11
N PRO A 98 -6.66 8.79 6.73
CA PRO A 98 -7.41 8.25 5.59
C PRO A 98 -8.91 8.57 5.73
N PRO A 99 -9.60 9.00 4.65
CA PRO A 99 -9.15 9.02 3.25
C PRO A 99 -8.47 10.33 2.78
N PHE A 100 -8.04 11.21 3.70
CA PHE A 100 -7.32 12.47 3.38
C PHE A 100 -8.12 13.42 2.47
N ASP A 101 -9.41 13.63 2.80
CA ASP A 101 -10.36 14.44 2.03
C ASP A 101 -10.64 13.93 0.60
N ALA A 102 -10.17 12.73 0.25
CA ALA A 102 -10.48 12.06 -1.01
C ALA A 102 -11.62 11.04 -0.85
N ASP A 103 -12.19 10.60 -1.97
CA ASP A 103 -13.11 9.47 -1.99
C ASP A 103 -12.35 8.12 -1.84
N GLN A 104 -13.09 7.06 -1.48
CA GLN A 104 -12.53 5.74 -1.24
C GLN A 104 -11.86 5.12 -2.48
N VAL A 105 -12.37 5.42 -3.69
CA VAL A 105 -11.79 4.91 -4.94
C VAL A 105 -10.42 5.54 -5.17
N THR A 106 -10.33 6.87 -4.98
CA THR A 106 -9.07 7.60 -5.07
C THR A 106 -8.04 7.12 -4.04
N LEU A 107 -8.47 6.82 -2.80
CA LEU A 107 -7.60 6.25 -1.78
C LEU A 107 -7.00 4.91 -2.20
N VAL A 108 -7.85 3.93 -2.54
CA VAL A 108 -7.41 2.56 -2.89
C VAL A 108 -6.52 2.58 -4.11
N ARG A 109 -6.90 3.36 -5.13
CA ARG A 109 -6.14 3.48 -6.36
C ARG A 109 -4.75 4.08 -6.12
N THR A 110 -4.68 5.13 -5.30
CA THR A 110 -3.40 5.74 -4.92
C THR A 110 -2.55 4.78 -4.10
N GLU A 111 -3.15 4.07 -3.14
CA GLU A 111 -2.47 3.04 -2.33
C GLU A 111 -1.87 1.94 -3.21
N PHE A 112 -2.62 1.46 -4.20
CA PHE A 112 -2.18 0.42 -5.13
C PHE A 112 -1.00 0.87 -6.00
N HIS A 113 -1.09 2.06 -6.60
CA HIS A 113 0.00 2.60 -7.43
C HIS A 113 1.25 2.89 -6.60
N LEU A 114 1.07 3.42 -5.38
CA LEU A 114 2.17 3.69 -4.46
C LEU A 114 2.86 2.40 -4.01
N LEU A 115 2.09 1.35 -3.68
CA LEU A 115 2.64 0.05 -3.30
C LEU A 115 3.44 -0.57 -4.46
N LEU A 116 2.89 -0.59 -5.68
CA LEU A 116 3.60 -1.12 -6.85
C LEU A 116 4.91 -0.37 -7.10
N ALA A 117 4.90 0.95 -7.01
CA ALA A 117 6.10 1.77 -7.19
C ALA A 117 7.18 1.44 -6.15
N LEU A 118 6.80 1.31 -4.87
CA LEU A 118 7.74 0.98 -3.80
C LEU A 118 8.33 -0.42 -3.96
N ILE A 119 7.52 -1.41 -4.39
CA ILE A 119 8.00 -2.78 -4.62
C ILE A 119 8.92 -2.85 -5.83
N LEU A 120 8.57 -2.16 -6.91
CA LEU A 120 9.41 -2.09 -8.11
C LEU A 120 10.76 -1.43 -7.79
N GLU A 121 10.77 -0.35 -7.01
CA GLU A 121 12.01 0.33 -6.61
C GLU A 121 12.84 -0.50 -5.62
N ALA A 122 12.21 -1.31 -4.78
CA ALA A 122 12.91 -2.19 -3.84
C ALA A 122 13.67 -3.33 -4.55
N ASP A 123 13.33 -3.63 -5.82
CA ASP A 123 13.99 -4.64 -6.67
C ASP A 123 14.19 -5.99 -5.96
N LEU A 124 13.14 -6.42 -5.24
CA LEU A 124 13.17 -7.64 -4.43
C LEU A 124 13.26 -8.88 -5.34
N ASP A 125 14.15 -9.81 -4.98
CA ASP A 125 14.16 -11.12 -5.63
C ASP A 125 12.92 -11.96 -5.25
N GLU A 126 12.75 -13.13 -5.87
CA GLU A 126 11.58 -13.99 -5.62
C GLU A 126 11.45 -14.41 -4.14
N ALA A 127 12.57 -14.69 -3.46
CA ALA A 127 12.56 -15.11 -2.06
C ALA A 127 12.26 -13.92 -1.15
N GLU A 128 12.85 -12.77 -1.42
CA GLU A 128 12.61 -11.51 -0.71
C GLU A 128 11.16 -11.05 -0.86
N LEU A 129 10.59 -11.11 -2.06
CA LEU A 129 9.19 -10.77 -2.31
C LEU A 129 8.24 -11.74 -1.59
N LYS A 130 8.54 -13.05 -1.61
CA LYS A 130 7.76 -14.04 -0.86
C LYS A 130 7.77 -13.72 0.64
N ASN A 131 8.94 -13.48 1.21
CA ASN A 131 9.09 -13.14 2.63
C ASN A 131 8.36 -11.82 2.95
N PHE A 132 8.47 -10.83 2.06
CA PHE A 132 7.77 -9.56 2.20
C PHE A 132 6.25 -9.76 2.34
N ILE A 133 5.65 -10.55 1.45
CA ILE A 133 4.21 -10.83 1.45
C ILE A 133 3.80 -11.62 2.70
N GLU A 134 4.58 -12.62 3.09
CA GLU A 134 4.32 -13.45 4.27
C GLU A 134 4.37 -12.62 5.56
N ASP A 135 5.36 -11.75 5.71
CA ASP A 135 5.48 -10.84 6.85
C ASP A 135 4.31 -9.85 6.90
N SER A 136 3.93 -9.24 5.77
CA SER A 136 2.77 -8.35 5.71
C SER A 136 1.47 -9.06 6.10
N ALA A 137 1.33 -10.33 5.72
CA ALA A 137 0.19 -11.15 6.12
C ALA A 137 0.21 -11.56 7.60
N THR A 138 1.39 -11.67 8.22
CA THR A 138 1.52 -11.86 9.67
C THR A 138 1.08 -10.62 10.43
N LEU A 139 1.60 -9.44 10.07
CA LEU A 139 1.20 -8.16 10.68
C LEU A 139 -0.31 -7.91 10.58
N ALA A 140 -0.90 -8.21 9.43
CA ALA A 140 -2.35 -8.07 9.24
C ALA A 140 -3.17 -9.03 10.12
N ARG A 141 -2.67 -10.24 10.39
CA ARG A 141 -3.34 -11.21 11.28
C ARG A 141 -3.24 -10.78 12.74
N GLU A 142 -2.06 -10.41 13.20
CA GLU A 142 -1.83 -9.94 14.57
C GLU A 142 -2.74 -8.76 14.92
N TRP A 143 -2.95 -7.83 13.97
CA TRP A 143 -3.87 -6.72 14.18
C TRP A 143 -5.34 -7.14 14.29
N LEU A 144 -5.78 -8.13 13.51
CA LEU A 144 -7.14 -8.66 13.62
C LEU A 144 -7.36 -9.36 14.96
N GLU A 145 -6.40 -10.17 15.39
CA GLU A 145 -6.43 -10.87 16.68
C GLU A 145 -6.52 -9.86 17.84
N ALA A 146 -5.67 -8.82 17.84
CA ALA A 146 -5.70 -7.77 18.85
C ALA A 146 -7.03 -7.00 18.94
N ARG A 147 -7.78 -6.88 17.82
CA ARG A 147 -9.12 -6.26 17.82
C ARG A 147 -10.21 -7.19 18.34
N GLN A 148 -10.07 -8.49 18.12
CA GLN A 148 -11.01 -9.48 18.63
C GLN A 148 -10.90 -9.61 20.14
N ASP A 149 -9.70 -9.53 20.71
CA ASP A 149 -9.48 -9.56 22.16
C ASP A 149 -9.96 -8.30 22.90
N ALA A 150 -10.14 -7.18 22.17
CA ALA A 150 -10.61 -5.90 22.71
C ALA A 150 -12.13 -5.69 22.61
N SER A 151 -12.88 -6.65 22.05
CA SER A 151 -14.33 -6.60 21.84
C SER A 151 -15.08 -7.51 22.81
#